data_AF-R4RW35-F1
#
_entry.id   AF-R4RW35-F1
#
_cell.length_a   1.000
_cell.length_b   1.000
_cell.length_c   1.000
_cell.angle_alpha   90.00
_cell.angle_beta   90.00
_cell.angle_gamma   90.00
#
_symmetry.space_group_name_H-M   'P 1'
#
loop_
_entity.id
_entity.type
_entity.pdbx_description
1 polymer ?
#
loop_
_entity_poly.entity_id
_entity_poly.type
_entity_poly.pdbx_seq_one_letter_code
_entity_poly.pdbx_strand_id
1 'polypeptide(L)'
;MGHQMIKVKYTFYGLNVLGRGQHREYEPNDIMSFMKNPFDKWEVKDSRIDFFDTFIMKHKGDDSYFGRINFIHNRSNHYTELEYKGPKWLIEEDKDFFMDEVECHIIDPKDSIDPKSEMKNYYLHFNPKQRYITLYTKKFNTKNN
;
A
#
# COMPACT_ATOMS: atom_id res chain seq x y z
N MET A 1 -5.85 -8.10 30.88
CA MET A 1 -4.38 -8.20 30.70
C MET A 1 -3.96 -7.12 29.72
N GLY A 2 -3.02 -6.26 30.09
CA GLY A 2 -2.57 -5.17 29.20
C GLY A 2 -1.63 -5.72 28.14
N HIS A 3 -1.98 -5.54 26.86
CA HIS A 3 -1.04 -5.86 25.78
C HIS A 3 0.15 -4.90 25.87
N GLN A 4 1.36 -5.44 25.73
CA GLN A 4 2.57 -4.61 25.65
C GLN A 4 2.44 -3.66 24.45
N MET A 5 2.63 -2.36 24.69
CA MET A 5 2.63 -1.35 23.65
C MET A 5 4.05 -1.11 23.16
N ILE A 6 4.21 -0.92 21.86
CA ILE A 6 5.52 -0.66 21.23
C ILE A 6 5.44 0.52 20.27
N LYS A 7 6.60 1.09 19.93
CA LYS A 7 6.75 2.08 18.86
C LYS A 7 7.76 1.56 17.85
N VAL A 8 7.39 1.53 16.57
CA VAL A 8 8.25 1.06 15.47
C VAL A 8 8.06 1.98 14.27
N LYS A 9 9.13 2.21 13.52
CA LYS A 9 9.10 2.95 12.26
C LYS A 9 9.40 1.99 11.11
N TYR A 10 8.56 2.01 10.09
CA TYR A 10 8.74 1.27 8.84
C TYR A 10 8.98 2.24 7.69
N THR A 11 9.78 1.82 6.72
CA THR A 11 10.05 2.57 5.49
C THR A 11 9.82 1.63 4.31
N PHE A 12 9.06 2.08 3.32
CA PHE A 12 8.69 1.32 2.14
C PHE A 12 9.14 2.08 0.89
N TYR A 13 9.79 1.36 -0.02
CA TYR A 13 10.27 1.89 -1.30
C TYR A 13 9.44 1.37 -2.49
N GLY A 14 8.34 0.67 -2.23
CA GLY A 14 7.52 0.05 -3.27
C GLY A 14 6.45 -0.88 -2.71
N LEU A 15 5.59 -1.35 -3.61
CA LEU A 15 4.63 -2.43 -3.36
C LEU A 15 5.33 -3.79 -3.51
N ASN A 16 6.23 -4.09 -2.57
CA ASN A 16 7.27 -5.13 -2.67
C ASN A 16 6.77 -6.59 -2.89
N VAL A 17 5.46 -6.82 -2.91
CA VAL A 17 4.86 -8.15 -2.85
C VAL A 17 3.80 -8.41 -3.93
N LEU A 18 3.63 -7.52 -4.91
CA LEU A 18 2.81 -7.81 -6.09
C LEU A 18 3.37 -9.06 -6.83
N GLY A 19 2.66 -10.19 -6.77
CA GLY A 19 3.05 -11.51 -7.27
C GLY A 19 3.51 -12.50 -6.20
N ARG A 20 3.59 -12.11 -4.93
CA ARG A 20 4.17 -12.89 -3.82
C ARG A 20 3.37 -12.80 -2.51
N GLY A 21 2.21 -12.15 -2.51
CA GLY A 21 1.38 -11.96 -1.31
C GLY A 21 0.83 -13.25 -0.74
N GLN A 22 0.33 -13.17 0.50
CA GLN A 22 -0.33 -14.30 1.13
C GLN A 22 -1.64 -14.67 0.41
N HIS A 23 -2.26 -13.71 -0.30
CA HIS A 23 -3.52 -13.88 -1.03
C HIS A 23 -3.40 -13.49 -2.50
N ARG A 24 -2.59 -14.24 -3.27
CA ARG A 24 -2.32 -13.96 -4.69
C ARG A 24 -3.58 -13.90 -5.55
N GLU A 25 -4.62 -14.65 -5.17
CA GLU A 25 -5.92 -14.66 -5.84
C GLU A 25 -6.65 -13.30 -5.79
N TYR A 26 -6.25 -12.41 -4.88
CA TYR A 26 -6.81 -11.07 -4.75
C TYR A 26 -5.86 -9.97 -5.23
N GLU A 27 -4.66 -10.30 -5.71
CA GLU A 27 -3.73 -9.29 -6.21
C GLU A 27 -4.28 -8.62 -7.49
N PRO A 28 -4.07 -7.30 -7.65
CA PRO A 28 -4.54 -6.60 -8.83
C PRO A 28 -3.75 -7.02 -10.07
N ASN A 29 -4.48 -7.29 -11.16
CA ASN A 29 -3.91 -7.63 -12.47
C ASN A 29 -4.03 -6.47 -13.49
N ASP A 30 -4.76 -5.43 -13.13
CA ASP A 30 -5.14 -4.28 -13.96
C ASP A 30 -4.38 -3.00 -13.61
N ILE A 31 -3.53 -2.99 -12.59
CA ILE A 31 -2.65 -1.83 -12.28
C ILE A 31 -1.58 -1.64 -13.35
N MET A 32 -1.17 -0.38 -13.54
CA MET A 32 -0.08 -0.04 -14.46
C MET A 32 1.20 -0.82 -14.15
N SER A 33 1.87 -1.29 -15.21
CA SER A 33 3.04 -2.17 -15.08
C SER A 33 4.19 -1.51 -14.31
N PHE A 34 4.37 -0.19 -14.42
CA PHE A 34 5.41 0.53 -13.67
C PHE A 34 5.19 0.49 -12.16
N MET A 35 3.94 0.34 -11.68
CA MET A 35 3.62 0.28 -10.25
C MET A 35 4.11 -1.00 -9.57
N LYS A 36 4.55 -1.99 -10.36
CA LYS A 36 5.22 -3.21 -9.87
C LYS A 36 6.71 -2.99 -9.56
N ASN A 37 7.27 -1.86 -9.99
CA ASN A 37 8.64 -1.47 -9.65
C ASN A 37 8.68 -0.70 -8.31
N PRO A 38 9.87 -0.44 -7.75
CA PRO A 38 10.02 0.51 -6.66
C PRO A 38 9.47 1.92 -7.02
N PHE A 39 9.08 2.69 -6.01
CA PHE A 39 8.43 4.00 -6.12
C PHE A 39 9.26 5.02 -6.91
N ASP A 40 10.60 4.94 -6.86
CA ASP A 40 11.51 5.79 -7.65
C ASP A 40 11.47 5.51 -9.16
N LYS A 41 10.76 4.47 -9.57
CA LYS A 41 10.50 4.09 -10.96
C LYS A 41 9.04 4.20 -11.34
N TRP A 42 8.23 4.87 -10.51
CA TRP A 42 6.85 5.22 -10.85
C TRP A 42 6.82 6.49 -11.69
N GLU A 43 7.66 6.52 -12.71
CA GLU A 43 7.76 7.57 -13.71
C GLU A 43 7.50 6.93 -15.07
N VAL A 44 6.70 7.61 -15.90
CA VAL A 44 6.58 7.26 -17.33
C VAL A 44 7.62 8.11 -18.05
N LYS A 45 8.45 7.51 -18.92
CA LYS A 45 9.37 8.27 -19.79
C LYS A 45 8.55 9.33 -20.52
N ASP A 46 8.98 10.59 -20.43
CA ASP A 46 8.32 11.78 -21.01
C ASP A 46 7.15 12.39 -20.20
N SER A 47 6.85 11.85 -19.01
CA SER A 47 5.88 12.40 -18.07
C SER A 47 6.50 13.49 -17.18
N ARG A 48 5.79 14.63 -17.02
CA ARG A 48 6.06 15.61 -15.93
C ARG A 48 5.41 15.20 -14.59
N ILE A 49 4.72 14.06 -14.57
CA ILE A 49 3.94 13.56 -13.43
C ILE A 49 4.75 12.46 -12.75
N ASP A 50 5.04 12.69 -11.48
CA ASP A 50 5.48 11.67 -10.53
C ASP A 50 4.24 10.90 -10.04
N PHE A 51 4.10 9.63 -10.43
CA PHE A 51 2.94 8.81 -10.04
C PHE A 51 3.03 8.33 -8.60
N PHE A 52 4.17 8.45 -7.93
CA PHE A 52 4.25 8.20 -6.49
C PHE A 52 3.44 9.24 -5.70
N ASP A 53 3.38 10.48 -6.20
CA ASP A 53 2.60 11.57 -5.59
C ASP A 53 1.08 11.34 -5.65
N THR A 54 0.60 10.47 -6.54
CA THR A 54 -0.83 10.16 -6.69
C THR A 54 -1.29 9.00 -5.80
N PHE A 55 -0.37 8.32 -5.11
CA PHE A 55 -0.67 7.20 -4.23
C PHE A 55 -1.25 7.67 -2.88
N ILE A 56 -2.54 7.97 -2.82
CA ILE A 56 -3.15 8.62 -1.66
C ILE A 56 -4.08 7.67 -0.90
N MET A 57 -3.89 7.60 0.42
CA MET A 57 -4.78 6.94 1.39
C MET A 57 -6.08 7.73 1.58
N LYS A 58 -7.25 7.07 1.41
CA LYS A 58 -8.57 7.71 1.42
C LYS A 58 -9.11 8.01 2.80
N HIS A 59 -9.08 7.03 3.71
CA HIS A 59 -9.76 7.10 5.01
C HIS A 59 -8.80 7.10 6.20
N LYS A 60 -7.49 6.95 5.96
CA LYS A 60 -6.43 6.99 6.97
C LYS A 60 -6.66 6.03 8.16
N GLY A 61 -7.32 4.90 7.90
CA GLY A 61 -7.37 3.75 8.80
C GLY A 61 -8.63 3.54 9.64
N ASP A 62 -9.79 4.06 9.22
CA ASP A 62 -11.07 3.92 9.94
C ASP A 62 -11.41 2.45 10.32
N ASP A 63 -11.17 1.48 9.43
CA ASP A 63 -11.41 0.05 9.68
C ASP A 63 -10.13 -0.75 9.94
N SER A 64 -9.00 -0.08 10.12
CA SER A 64 -7.71 -0.73 10.31
C SER A 64 -7.48 -1.14 11.76
N TYR A 65 -6.79 -2.27 11.96
CA TYR A 65 -6.23 -2.59 13.28
C TYR A 65 -5.19 -1.57 13.76
N PHE A 66 -4.60 -0.80 12.84
CA PHE A 66 -3.64 0.25 13.16
C PHE A 66 -4.31 1.56 13.62
N GLY A 67 -5.65 1.66 13.53
CA GLY A 67 -6.39 2.89 13.86
C GLY A 67 -6.00 4.03 12.95
N ARG A 68 -5.83 5.25 13.50
CA ARG A 68 -5.36 6.39 12.71
C ARG A 68 -3.93 6.17 12.23
N ILE A 69 -3.77 6.03 10.91
CA ILE A 69 -2.49 5.74 10.29
C ILE A 69 -1.72 7.03 9.97
N ASN A 70 -0.45 7.09 10.38
CA ASN A 70 0.49 8.12 9.97
C ASN A 70 1.40 7.59 8.86
N PHE A 71 0.93 7.71 7.61
CA PHE A 71 1.61 7.26 6.39
C PHE A 71 2.18 8.48 5.65
N ILE A 72 3.49 8.68 5.74
CA ILE A 72 4.15 9.91 5.30
C ILE A 72 4.95 9.64 4.04
N HIS A 73 4.62 10.36 2.97
CA HIS A 73 5.33 10.28 1.69
C HIS A 73 6.53 11.21 1.70
N ASN A 74 7.72 10.65 1.53
CA ASN A 74 8.92 11.42 1.18
C ASN A 74 9.04 11.45 -0.34
N ARG A 75 8.55 12.54 -0.93
CA ARG A 75 8.54 12.76 -2.38
C ARG A 75 9.94 12.83 -2.97
N SER A 76 10.86 13.52 -2.30
CA SER A 76 12.23 13.71 -2.79
C SER A 76 13.03 12.40 -2.90
N ASN A 77 12.73 11.41 -2.05
CA ASN A 77 13.45 10.15 -1.99
C ASN A 77 12.58 8.93 -2.34
N HIS A 78 11.37 9.14 -2.86
CA HIS A 78 10.42 8.11 -3.29
C HIS A 78 10.27 6.94 -2.29
N TYR A 79 9.94 7.28 -1.05
CA TYR A 79 9.61 6.29 -0.03
C TYR A 79 8.44 6.76 0.82
N THR A 80 7.76 5.81 1.46
CA THR A 80 6.79 6.10 2.50
C THR A 80 7.21 5.57 3.85
N GLU A 81 6.99 6.36 4.89
CA GLU A 81 7.17 5.96 6.28
C GLU A 81 5.83 5.67 6.96
N LEU A 82 5.82 4.62 7.79
CA LEU A 82 4.74 4.33 8.71
C LEU A 82 5.28 4.37 10.14
N GLU A 83 4.76 5.30 10.94
CA GLU A 83 5.01 5.31 12.37
C GLU A 83 3.93 4.53 13.11
N TYR A 84 4.28 3.34 13.60
CA TYR A 84 3.39 2.50 14.37
C TYR A 84 3.58 2.73 15.87
N LYS A 85 2.47 2.94 16.59
CA LYS A 85 2.40 2.88 18.05
C LYS A 85 1.15 2.09 18.45
N GLY A 86 1.35 0.85 18.93
CA GLY A 86 0.22 -0.04 19.20
C GLY A 86 0.61 -1.34 19.91
N PRO A 87 -0.34 -2.29 20.03
CA PRO A 87 -0.11 -3.59 20.66
C PRO A 87 0.94 -4.44 19.94
N LYS A 88 1.92 -4.97 20.69
CA LYS A 88 3.02 -5.79 20.17
C LYS A 88 2.58 -6.98 19.30
N TRP A 89 1.47 -7.63 19.67
CA TRP A 89 0.98 -8.81 18.95
C TRP A 89 0.74 -8.53 17.46
N LEU A 90 0.28 -7.32 17.12
CA LEU A 90 -0.06 -6.95 15.75
C LEU A 90 1.18 -6.98 14.84
N ILE A 91 2.38 -6.72 15.38
CA ILE A 91 3.62 -6.78 14.60
C ILE A 91 4.31 -8.14 14.59
N GLU A 92 3.87 -9.05 15.46
CA GLU A 92 4.44 -10.41 15.58
C GLU A 92 3.69 -11.42 14.69
N GLU A 93 2.44 -11.11 14.36
CA GLU A 93 1.61 -11.89 13.44
C GLU A 93 2.08 -11.74 11.98
N ASP A 94 2.29 -12.89 11.32
CA ASP A 94 2.62 -12.93 9.90
C ASP A 94 1.33 -12.84 9.07
N LYS A 95 0.79 -11.63 8.96
CA LYS A 95 -0.53 -11.42 8.39
C LYS A 95 -0.60 -10.11 7.64
N ASP A 96 -1.27 -10.13 6.50
CA ASP A 96 -1.55 -8.94 5.70
C ASP A 96 -2.75 -8.20 6.32
N PHE A 97 -2.51 -7.17 7.12
CA PHE A 97 -3.56 -6.38 7.76
C PHE A 97 -4.02 -5.25 6.86
N PHE A 98 -5.34 -5.05 6.77
CA PHE A 98 -5.89 -3.89 6.07
C PHE A 98 -5.43 -2.58 6.72
N MET A 99 -4.94 -1.67 5.89
CA MET A 99 -4.58 -0.31 6.26
C MET A 99 -5.65 0.67 5.84
N ASP A 100 -5.92 0.76 4.54
CA ASP A 100 -6.83 1.75 3.98
C ASP A 100 -7.18 1.44 2.52
N GLU A 101 -8.11 2.19 1.97
CA GLU A 101 -8.31 2.27 0.53
C GLU A 101 -7.35 3.28 -0.09
N VAL A 102 -6.80 2.92 -1.25
CA VAL A 102 -5.93 3.78 -2.06
C VAL A 102 -6.41 3.78 -3.49
N GLU A 103 -6.14 4.87 -4.19
CA GLU A 103 -6.46 5.02 -5.60
C GLU A 103 -5.20 4.78 -6.45
N CYS A 104 -5.31 3.94 -7.49
CA CYS A 104 -4.18 3.58 -8.34
C CYS A 104 -4.56 3.66 -9.81
N HIS A 105 -3.57 4.02 -10.64
CA HIS A 105 -3.71 4.05 -12.10
C HIS A 105 -3.80 2.63 -12.66
N ILE A 106 -4.73 2.43 -13.59
CA ILE A 106 -4.97 1.14 -14.23
C ILE A 106 -4.54 1.15 -15.70
N ILE A 107 -4.28 -0.03 -16.26
CA ILE A 107 -4.00 -0.24 -17.67
C ILE A 107 -5.26 0.12 -18.46
N ASP A 108 -5.16 1.10 -19.38
CA ASP A 108 -6.23 1.32 -20.37
C ASP A 108 -6.24 0.11 -21.33
N PRO A 109 -7.35 -0.64 -21.41
CA PRO A 109 -7.46 -1.77 -22.33
C PRO A 109 -7.35 -1.39 -23.82
N LYS A 110 -7.42 -0.09 -24.16
CA LYS A 110 -7.33 0.44 -25.52
C LYS A 110 -6.02 1.15 -25.85
N ASP A 111 -5.23 1.57 -24.87
CA ASP A 111 -3.95 2.27 -25.06
C ASP A 111 -2.96 1.90 -23.95
N SER A 112 -2.06 0.95 -24.22
CA SER A 112 -1.10 0.42 -23.23
C SER A 112 0.08 1.35 -22.91
N ILE A 113 0.18 2.51 -23.56
CA ILE A 113 1.41 3.33 -23.59
C ILE A 113 1.35 4.49 -22.60
N ASP A 114 0.16 5.06 -22.36
CA ASP A 114 0.00 6.20 -21.45
C ASP A 114 -1.07 5.91 -20.38
N PRO A 115 -0.80 6.19 -19.10
CA PRO A 115 -1.82 6.13 -18.07
C PRO A 115 -2.86 7.22 -18.37
N LYS A 116 -3.99 6.83 -18.96
CA LYS A 116 -5.15 7.73 -18.98
C LYS A 116 -5.63 7.92 -17.54
N SER A 117 -6.38 8.99 -17.32
CA SER A 117 -6.96 9.45 -16.05
C SER A 117 -7.84 8.43 -15.30
N GLU A 118 -7.93 7.19 -15.77
CA GLU A 118 -8.66 6.13 -15.11
C GLU A 118 -7.88 5.63 -13.90
N MET A 119 -8.53 5.73 -12.75
CA MET A 119 -8.03 5.22 -11.50
C MET A 119 -9.10 4.33 -10.86
N LYS A 120 -8.63 3.37 -10.06
CA LYS A 120 -9.48 2.42 -9.36
C LYS A 120 -9.06 2.32 -7.90
N ASN A 121 -10.02 2.00 -7.04
CA ASN A 121 -9.76 1.77 -5.62
C ASN A 121 -9.22 0.36 -5.40
N TYR A 122 -8.18 0.27 -4.58
CA TYR A 122 -7.62 -0.96 -4.06
C TYR A 122 -7.47 -0.89 -2.55
N TYR A 123 -7.33 -2.04 -1.93
CA TYR A 123 -7.16 -2.16 -0.49
C TYR A 123 -5.68 -2.33 -0.15
N LEU A 124 -5.09 -1.28 0.42
CA LEU A 124 -3.72 -1.30 0.92
C LEU A 124 -3.65 -2.19 2.16
N HIS A 125 -2.73 -3.16 2.12
CA HIS A 125 -2.44 -4.03 3.25
C HIS A 125 -0.98 -3.95 3.63
N PHE A 126 -0.71 -4.18 4.90
CA PHE A 126 0.62 -4.18 5.50
C PHE A 126 0.84 -5.45 6.30
N ASN A 127 1.96 -6.10 6.01
CA ASN A 127 2.48 -7.17 6.83
C ASN A 127 3.62 -6.63 7.71
N PRO A 128 3.39 -6.41 9.01
CA PRO A 128 4.40 -5.83 9.90
C PRO A 128 5.56 -6.79 10.19
N LYS A 129 5.31 -8.09 10.21
CA LYS A 129 6.35 -9.09 10.46
C LYS A 129 7.32 -9.21 9.28
N GLN A 130 6.77 -9.28 8.06
CA GLN A 130 7.53 -9.38 6.82
C GLN A 130 7.95 -8.01 6.27
N ARG A 131 7.44 -6.92 6.88
CA ARG A 131 7.82 -5.52 6.63
C ARG A 131 7.56 -5.07 5.19
N TYR A 132 6.42 -5.43 4.62
CA TYR A 132 6.01 -5.00 3.29
C TYR A 132 4.58 -4.45 3.27
N ILE A 133 4.31 -3.63 2.26
CA ILE A 133 2.96 -3.25 1.84
C ILE A 133 2.62 -3.87 0.49
N THR A 134 1.34 -4.12 0.28
CA THR A 134 0.80 -4.66 -0.97
C THR A 134 -0.63 -4.18 -1.20
N LEU A 135 -1.16 -4.43 -2.40
CA LEU A 135 -2.53 -4.11 -2.79
C LEU A 135 -3.34 -5.37 -3.04
N TYR A 136 -4.61 -5.31 -2.67
CA TYR A 136 -5.58 -6.34 -2.99
C TYR A 136 -6.86 -5.73 -3.57
N THR A 137 -7.58 -6.53 -4.35
CA THR A 137 -8.90 -6.23 -4.93
C THR A 137 -10.04 -6.53 -3.97
N LYS A 138 -9.74 -7.16 -2.82
CA LYS A 138 -10.68 -7.49 -1.75
C LYS A 138 -10.17 -6.99 -0.41
N LYS A 139 -11.10 -6.50 0.43
CA LYS A 139 -10.83 -6.08 1.81
C LYS A 139 -10.93 -7.28 2.75
N PHE A 140 -9.92 -7.48 3.60
CA PHE A 140 -9.89 -8.54 4.62
C PHE A 140 -8.96 -8.15 5.77
N ASN A 141 -8.95 -8.93 6.87
CA ASN A 141 -8.11 -8.64 8.04
C ASN A 141 -8.29 -7.21 8.57
N THR A 142 -9.55 -6.80 8.75
CA THR A 142 -9.95 -5.49 9.27
C THR A 142 -10.28 -5.61 10.75
N LYS A 143 -10.28 -4.50 11.51
CA LYS A 143 -10.57 -4.52 12.94
C LYS A 143 -11.96 -5.08 13.28
N ASN A 144 -12.91 -4.93 12.35
CA ASN A 144 -14.32 -5.23 12.55
C ASN A 144 -14.76 -6.59 11.96
N ASN A 145 -13.84 -7.39 11.40
CA ASN A 145 -14.13 -8.71 10.80
C ASN A 145 -13.13 -9.79 11.23
#